data_AF-A0A2N1TX06-F1
#
_entry.id   AF-A0A2N1TX06-F1
#
_cell.length_a   1.000
_cell.length_b   1.000
_cell.length_c   1.000
_cell.angle_alpha   90.00
_cell.angle_beta   90.00
_cell.angle_gamma   90.00
#
_symmetry.space_group_name_H-M   'P 1'
#
loop_
_entity.id
_entity.type
_entity.pdbx_description
1 polymer ?
#
loop_
_entity_poly.entity_id
_entity_poly.type
_entity_poly.pdbx_seq_one_letter_code
_entity_poly.pdbx_strand_id
1 'polypeptide(L)'
;MKKLLTTVFLVIAMATQLFAAPATFVDNNAALRYMIAIGFMPPQFSENAAYSFGDVNSLESLKKLKPEIRKELESNTAAGNMRTMLRLLELAALCTESTFVVDQDYDDESIIPPYRSLRTFARFMVARGWIDAEKGNYAAAAAKFAHVFRLGANLGHERFAISGMVGIGIQRMAVESINNLIEISNDASIKKSLYDYFSSLPKPLIGRTLHIEGEKLYVFNMIKKAENKPELLSVLEKFEAKSEKQVSKRSAEAACAANQRVLLGAIEMYMMDHEEAPTNLDSAAILNKLVAEQYLKSAPVCDRNGAYSFSFVDKDDFKVACSCGASPDNQTSTSDDEESSEDVSPEVMQKINDYMKSGEFAKDKEELVAIFDEIMALDGYDIANDEKAGKIAERIENSQNTLIKTMMINPQSFYKSLRENQQRIDDLVKKLAQ
;
A
#
# COMPACT_ATOMS: atom_id res chain seq x y z
N MET A 1 39.57 0.55 -54.58
CA MET A 1 39.61 0.41 -53.11
C MET A 1 38.44 1.08 -52.41
N LYS A 2 38.18 2.39 -52.54
CA LYS A 2 37.05 3.06 -51.84
C LYS A 2 35.68 2.38 -52.02
N LYS A 3 35.28 2.07 -53.26
CA LYS A 3 33.98 1.42 -53.53
C LYS A 3 33.83 0.03 -52.91
N LEU A 4 34.91 -0.77 -52.93
CA LEU A 4 34.91 -2.11 -52.32
C LEU A 4 34.76 -2.01 -50.79
N LEU A 5 35.44 -1.04 -50.17
CA LEU A 5 35.36 -0.82 -48.73
C LEU A 5 33.94 -0.38 -48.32
N THR A 6 33.30 0.48 -49.10
CA THR A 6 31.92 0.94 -48.85
C THR A 6 30.92 -0.21 -48.97
N THR A 7 31.06 -1.07 -49.98
CA THR A 7 30.18 -2.23 -50.16
C THR A 7 30.34 -3.24 -49.02
N VAL A 8 31.58 -3.53 -48.59
CA VAL A 8 31.83 -4.41 -47.44
C VAL A 8 31.23 -3.83 -46.16
N PHE A 9 31.36 -2.53 -45.92
CA PHE A 9 30.75 -1.89 -44.75
C PHE A 9 29.22 -1.97 -44.75
N LEU A 10 28.59 -1.77 -45.91
CA LEU A 10 27.13 -1.88 -46.05
C LEU A 10 26.63 -3.31 -45.83
N VAL A 11 27.35 -4.30 -46.35
CA VAL A 11 27.01 -5.72 -46.16
C VAL A 11 27.18 -6.13 -44.69
N ILE A 12 28.25 -5.67 -44.02
CA ILE A 12 28.44 -5.93 -42.58
C ILE A 12 27.35 -5.24 -41.77
N ALA A 13 27.01 -3.97 -42.05
CA ALA A 13 25.96 -3.25 -41.34
C ALA A 13 24.58 -3.91 -41.50
N MET A 14 24.26 -4.41 -42.71
CA MET A 14 23.01 -5.16 -42.94
C MET A 14 23.04 -6.54 -42.27
N ALA A 15 24.17 -7.25 -42.29
CA ALA A 15 24.31 -8.52 -41.58
C ALA A 15 24.17 -8.33 -40.06
N THR A 16 24.72 -7.25 -39.48
CA THR A 16 24.56 -6.95 -38.05
C THR A 16 23.12 -6.63 -37.66
N GLN A 17 22.29 -6.12 -38.58
CA GLN A 17 20.85 -5.95 -38.33
C GLN A 17 20.07 -7.25 -38.44
N LEU A 18 20.53 -8.22 -39.24
CA LEU A 18 19.94 -9.56 -39.34
C LEU A 18 20.31 -10.46 -38.14
N PHE A 19 21.44 -10.19 -37.47
CA PHE A 19 21.87 -10.87 -36.24
C PHE A 19 21.57 -10.09 -34.95
N ALA A 20 21.05 -8.86 -35.06
CA ALA A 20 20.43 -8.21 -33.92
C ALA A 20 19.16 -9.01 -33.60
N ALA A 21 19.26 -9.91 -32.61
CA ALA A 21 18.08 -10.46 -31.97
C ALA A 21 17.13 -9.28 -31.71
N PRO A 22 15.83 -9.38 -32.04
CA PRO A 22 14.90 -8.30 -31.75
C PRO A 22 15.15 -7.95 -30.29
N ALA A 23 15.54 -6.70 -30.02
CA ALA A 23 15.77 -6.26 -28.65
C ALA A 23 14.50 -6.63 -27.90
N THR A 24 14.58 -7.66 -27.07
CA THR A 24 13.49 -8.06 -26.20
C THR A 24 13.46 -6.98 -25.15
N PHE A 25 12.88 -5.83 -25.50
CA PHE A 25 12.44 -4.82 -24.57
C PHE A 25 11.22 -5.40 -23.85
N VAL A 26 11.46 -6.46 -23.09
CA VAL A 26 10.57 -6.92 -22.06
C VAL A 26 11.02 -6.12 -20.86
N ASP A 27 10.44 -4.93 -20.72
CA ASP A 27 10.50 -4.26 -19.43
C ASP A 27 10.08 -5.30 -18.37
N ASN A 28 10.98 -5.56 -17.42
CA ASN A 28 10.87 -6.65 -16.48
C ASN A 28 10.18 -6.22 -15.18
N ASN A 29 9.48 -5.09 -15.19
CA ASN A 29 8.80 -4.55 -14.02
C ASN A 29 7.32 -4.95 -13.97
N ALA A 30 6.94 -5.78 -13.00
CA ALA A 30 5.56 -6.19 -12.75
C ALA A 30 4.63 -5.01 -12.43
N ALA A 31 5.12 -3.99 -11.71
CA ALA A 31 4.35 -2.83 -11.27
C ALA A 31 3.69 -2.10 -12.45
N LEU A 32 4.43 -1.88 -13.55
CA LEU A 32 3.87 -1.24 -14.74
C LEU A 32 2.71 -2.06 -15.33
N ARG A 33 2.80 -3.40 -15.33
CA ARG A 33 1.71 -4.26 -15.84
C ARG A 33 0.47 -4.14 -14.96
N TYR A 34 0.64 -4.07 -13.64
CA TYR A 34 -0.47 -3.82 -12.73
C TYR A 34 -1.10 -2.45 -12.96
N MET A 35 -0.28 -1.40 -13.11
CA MET A 35 -0.78 -0.04 -13.39
C MET A 35 -1.54 0.05 -14.70
N ILE A 36 -1.07 -0.61 -15.76
CA ILE A 36 -1.80 -0.71 -17.03
C ILE A 36 -3.10 -1.50 -16.83
N ALA A 37 -3.08 -2.62 -16.10
CA ALA A 37 -4.28 -3.43 -15.85
C ALA A 37 -5.36 -2.65 -15.08
N ILE A 38 -4.96 -1.84 -14.10
CA ILE A 38 -5.83 -0.91 -13.37
C ILE A 38 -6.51 0.06 -14.34
N GLY A 39 -5.79 0.57 -15.35
CA GLY A 39 -6.35 1.44 -16.39
C GLY A 39 -7.43 0.79 -17.27
N PHE A 40 -7.52 -0.55 -17.28
CA PHE A 40 -8.57 -1.31 -17.98
C PHE A 40 -9.75 -1.70 -17.10
N MET A 41 -9.72 -1.36 -15.79
CA MET A 41 -10.91 -1.48 -14.94
C MET A 41 -12.04 -0.61 -15.48
N PRO A 42 -13.32 -0.99 -15.27
CA PRO A 42 -14.44 -0.14 -15.61
C PRO A 42 -14.29 1.23 -14.90
N PRO A 43 -14.28 2.35 -15.63
CA PRO A 43 -14.16 3.69 -15.02
C PRO A 43 -15.44 4.11 -14.27
N GLN A 44 -16.40 3.20 -14.06
CA GLN A 44 -17.80 3.50 -13.74
C GLN A 44 -18.33 2.84 -12.47
N PHE A 45 -17.53 2.04 -11.75
CA PHE A 45 -18.04 1.51 -10.48
C PHE A 45 -17.91 2.57 -9.38
N SER A 46 -18.99 2.76 -8.64
CA SER A 46 -19.10 3.69 -7.54
C SER A 46 -18.15 3.32 -6.40
N GLU A 47 -17.84 4.28 -5.52
CA GLU A 47 -17.08 3.97 -4.30
C GLU A 47 -17.76 2.86 -3.49
N ASN A 48 -19.08 2.90 -3.38
CA ASN A 48 -19.86 1.89 -2.66
C ASN A 48 -19.68 0.50 -3.28
N ALA A 49 -19.63 0.40 -4.61
CA ALA A 49 -19.33 -0.87 -5.26
C ALA A 49 -17.89 -1.34 -4.97
N ALA A 50 -16.90 -0.44 -5.00
CA ALA A 50 -15.53 -0.76 -4.65
C ALA A 50 -15.38 -1.30 -3.22
N TYR A 51 -16.16 -0.76 -2.26
CA TYR A 51 -16.22 -1.25 -0.89
C TYR A 51 -16.90 -2.61 -0.82
N SER A 52 -18.11 -2.76 -1.37
CA SER A 52 -18.83 -4.04 -1.33
C SER A 52 -18.11 -5.18 -2.03
N PHE A 53 -17.21 -4.91 -2.98
CA PHE A 53 -16.35 -5.94 -3.57
C PHE A 53 -15.32 -6.49 -2.56
N GLY A 54 -14.93 -5.71 -1.55
CA GLY A 54 -14.06 -6.13 -0.46
C GLY A 54 -14.65 -7.27 0.37
N ASP A 55 -15.96 -7.28 0.54
CA ASP A 55 -16.68 -8.29 1.33
C ASP A 55 -16.92 -9.59 0.54
N VAL A 56 -16.59 -9.59 -0.76
CA VAL A 56 -16.82 -10.75 -1.62
C VAL A 56 -15.67 -11.74 -1.51
N ASN A 57 -15.85 -12.76 -0.68
CA ASN A 57 -14.90 -13.88 -0.55
C ASN A 57 -15.54 -15.27 -0.76
N SER A 58 -16.83 -15.34 -1.11
CA SER A 58 -17.56 -16.60 -1.35
C SER A 58 -18.73 -16.41 -2.33
N LEU A 59 -19.36 -17.51 -2.76
CA LEU A 59 -20.63 -17.44 -3.50
C LEU A 59 -21.76 -16.84 -2.67
N GLU A 60 -21.74 -17.03 -1.35
CA GLU A 60 -22.77 -16.49 -0.46
C GLU A 60 -22.65 -14.96 -0.37
N SER A 61 -21.45 -14.44 -0.13
CA SER A 61 -21.20 -12.99 -0.09
C SER A 61 -21.44 -12.33 -1.45
N LEU A 62 -21.10 -12.99 -2.56
CA LEU A 62 -21.43 -12.52 -3.91
C LEU A 62 -22.95 -12.35 -4.11
N LYS A 63 -23.76 -13.30 -3.61
CA LYS A 63 -25.23 -13.24 -3.71
C LYS A 63 -25.85 -12.15 -2.84
N LYS A 64 -25.14 -11.69 -1.80
CA LYS A 64 -25.57 -10.58 -0.93
C LYS A 64 -25.37 -9.21 -1.57
N LEU A 65 -24.62 -9.10 -2.68
CA LEU A 65 -24.45 -7.85 -3.40
C LEU A 65 -25.80 -7.33 -3.89
N LYS A 66 -26.03 -6.02 -3.70
CA LYS A 66 -27.22 -5.36 -4.25
C LYS A 66 -27.22 -5.45 -5.79
N PRO A 67 -28.40 -5.56 -6.43
CA PRO A 67 -28.48 -5.71 -7.89
C PRO A 67 -27.74 -4.63 -8.69
N GLU A 68 -27.73 -3.39 -8.21
CA GLU A 68 -27.03 -2.26 -8.82
C GLU A 68 -25.50 -2.42 -8.75
N ILE A 69 -24.97 -2.82 -7.59
CA ILE A 69 -23.53 -3.09 -7.39
C ILE A 69 -23.10 -4.30 -8.22
N ARG A 70 -23.93 -5.33 -8.25
CA ARG A 70 -23.69 -6.51 -9.07
C ARG A 70 -23.70 -6.15 -10.56
N LYS A 71 -24.61 -5.29 -10.99
CA LYS A 71 -24.62 -4.74 -12.35
C LYS A 71 -23.35 -3.97 -12.65
N GLU A 72 -22.79 -3.20 -11.70
CA GLU A 72 -21.49 -2.53 -11.88
C GLU A 72 -20.33 -3.52 -11.99
N LEU A 73 -20.31 -4.58 -11.17
CA LEU A 73 -19.32 -5.67 -11.25
C LEU A 73 -19.37 -6.42 -12.59
N GLU A 74 -20.58 -6.60 -13.12
CA GLU A 74 -20.85 -7.23 -14.41
C GLU A 74 -20.80 -6.24 -15.58
N SER A 75 -20.82 -4.92 -15.30
CA SER A 75 -20.89 -3.87 -16.31
C SER A 75 -19.68 -3.94 -17.20
N ASN A 76 -19.95 -3.68 -18.48
CA ASN A 76 -19.19 -4.09 -19.63
C ASN A 76 -17.71 -3.66 -19.56
N THR A 77 -16.88 -4.49 -18.92
CA THR A 77 -15.59 -4.80 -19.52
C THR A 77 -15.97 -5.48 -20.84
N ALA A 78 -15.91 -4.75 -21.96
CA ALA A 78 -15.96 -5.40 -23.27
C ALA A 78 -15.06 -6.63 -23.15
N ALA A 79 -15.47 -7.83 -23.58
CA ALA A 79 -14.74 -9.07 -23.28
C ALA A 79 -13.21 -8.97 -23.51
N GLY A 80 -12.79 -8.05 -24.40
CA GLY A 80 -11.42 -7.56 -24.54
C GLY A 80 -10.75 -7.03 -23.25
N ASN A 81 -11.35 -6.14 -22.46
CA ASN A 81 -10.73 -5.53 -21.29
C ASN A 81 -10.39 -6.57 -20.20
N MET A 82 -11.31 -7.48 -19.87
CA MET A 82 -11.02 -8.54 -18.89
C MET A 82 -9.90 -9.46 -19.38
N ARG A 83 -9.91 -9.81 -20.67
CA ARG A 83 -8.83 -10.57 -21.30
C ARG A 83 -7.49 -9.83 -21.24
N THR A 84 -7.49 -8.52 -21.50
CA THR A 84 -6.29 -7.67 -21.42
C THR A 84 -5.77 -7.59 -19.99
N MET A 85 -6.63 -7.37 -18.99
CA MET A 85 -6.23 -7.38 -17.59
C MET A 85 -5.59 -8.71 -17.20
N LEU A 86 -6.25 -9.83 -17.50
CA LEU A 86 -5.69 -11.15 -17.22
C LEU A 86 -4.34 -11.37 -17.92
N ARG A 87 -4.22 -10.96 -19.19
CA ARG A 87 -2.95 -11.05 -19.91
C ARG A 87 -1.84 -10.22 -19.26
N LEU A 88 -2.16 -9.03 -18.76
CA LEU A 88 -1.20 -8.19 -18.03
C LEU A 88 -0.80 -8.82 -16.69
N LEU A 89 -1.72 -9.48 -16.00
CA LEU A 89 -1.43 -10.21 -14.77
C LEU A 89 -0.57 -11.47 -15.00
N GLU A 90 -0.79 -12.18 -16.11
CA GLU A 90 0.11 -13.25 -16.56
C GLU A 90 1.52 -12.73 -16.84
N LEU A 91 1.63 -11.62 -17.59
CA LEU A 91 2.92 -11.00 -17.88
C LEU A 91 3.61 -10.49 -16.61
N ALA A 92 2.86 -9.92 -15.66
CA ALA A 92 3.37 -9.51 -14.36
C ALA A 92 3.90 -10.70 -13.54
N ALA A 93 3.30 -11.88 -13.68
CA ALA A 93 3.76 -13.09 -13.00
C ALA A 93 5.09 -13.63 -13.56
N LEU A 94 5.41 -13.31 -14.82
CA LEU A 94 6.68 -13.66 -15.47
C LEU A 94 7.82 -12.68 -15.16
N CYS A 95 7.50 -11.50 -14.64
CA CYS A 95 8.50 -10.52 -14.24
C CYS A 95 9.28 -10.98 -13.00
N THR A 96 10.58 -10.68 -12.97
CA THR A 96 11.43 -10.93 -11.79
C THR A 96 11.58 -9.70 -10.90
N GLU A 97 11.13 -8.53 -11.35
CA GLU A 97 11.15 -7.28 -10.59
C GLU A 97 9.75 -6.71 -10.43
N SER A 98 9.54 -5.98 -9.35
CA SER A 98 8.36 -5.15 -9.09
C SER A 98 8.86 -3.90 -8.39
N THR A 99 8.78 -2.75 -9.06
CA THR A 99 9.06 -1.43 -8.47
C THR A 99 7.98 -0.44 -8.89
N PHE A 100 7.21 0.05 -7.92
CA PHE A 100 6.21 1.10 -8.11
C PHE A 100 6.83 2.50 -7.98
N VAL A 101 8.03 2.59 -7.38
CA VAL A 101 8.83 3.82 -7.28
C VAL A 101 9.78 3.92 -8.47
N VAL A 102 9.75 5.05 -9.18
CA VAL A 102 10.49 5.23 -10.45
C VAL A 102 11.88 5.83 -10.25
N ASP A 103 12.01 6.84 -9.38
CA ASP A 103 13.26 7.56 -9.14
C ASP A 103 14.29 6.76 -8.31
N GLN A 104 13.84 5.78 -7.50
CA GLN A 104 14.68 4.98 -6.58
C GLN A 104 15.53 5.80 -5.61
N ASP A 105 15.31 7.12 -5.55
CA ASP A 105 15.95 8.01 -4.60
C ASP A 105 15.36 7.77 -3.20
N TYR A 106 14.13 7.24 -3.12
CA TYR A 106 13.40 6.98 -1.88
C TYR A 106 13.47 8.20 -0.96
N ASP A 107 12.93 9.32 -1.39
CA ASP A 107 12.82 10.54 -0.57
C ASP A 107 11.35 11.03 -0.57
N ASP A 108 11.10 12.20 0.02
CA ASP A 108 9.77 12.82 0.09
C ASP A 108 9.16 13.17 -1.28
N GLU A 109 9.95 13.21 -2.36
CA GLU A 109 9.47 13.39 -3.73
C GLU A 109 9.20 12.05 -4.44
N SER A 110 9.66 10.93 -3.87
CA SER A 110 9.42 9.61 -4.44
C SER A 110 7.92 9.32 -4.59
N ILE A 111 7.54 8.88 -5.78
CA ILE A 111 6.15 8.54 -6.09
C ILE A 111 5.70 7.35 -5.24
N ILE A 112 4.78 7.61 -4.31
CA ILE A 112 4.14 6.57 -3.50
C ILE A 112 3.23 5.73 -4.40
N PRO A 113 3.28 4.38 -4.29
CA PRO A 113 2.37 3.52 -5.03
C PRO A 113 0.90 3.88 -4.74
N PRO A 114 -0.01 3.79 -5.72
CA PRO A 114 -1.42 4.13 -5.54
C PRO A 114 -2.15 3.00 -4.80
N TYR A 115 -1.88 2.85 -3.50
CA TYR A 115 -2.36 1.73 -2.67
C TYR A 115 -3.88 1.54 -2.71
N ARG A 116 -4.65 2.63 -2.70
CA ARG A 116 -6.11 2.57 -2.83
C ARG A 116 -6.52 1.90 -4.14
N SER A 117 -5.93 2.30 -5.26
CA SER A 117 -6.20 1.73 -6.58
C SER A 117 -5.79 0.26 -6.66
N LEU A 118 -4.65 -0.11 -6.07
CA LEU A 118 -4.16 -1.49 -6.01
C LEU A 118 -5.12 -2.40 -5.21
N ARG A 119 -5.59 -1.94 -4.03
CA ARG A 119 -6.57 -2.67 -3.22
C ARG A 119 -7.91 -2.79 -3.95
N THR A 120 -8.42 -1.70 -4.51
CA THR A 120 -9.67 -1.69 -5.28
C THR A 120 -9.60 -2.66 -6.46
N PHE A 121 -8.49 -2.69 -7.17
CA PHE A 121 -8.26 -3.64 -8.25
C PHE A 121 -8.23 -5.09 -7.76
N ALA A 122 -7.56 -5.38 -6.64
CA ALA A 122 -7.58 -6.71 -6.02
C ALA A 122 -9.00 -7.14 -5.66
N ARG A 123 -9.78 -6.29 -4.99
CA ARG A 123 -11.18 -6.54 -4.61
C ARG A 123 -12.05 -6.82 -5.84
N PHE A 124 -11.93 -5.98 -6.87
CA PHE A 124 -12.62 -6.18 -8.15
C PHE A 124 -12.27 -7.54 -8.76
N MET A 125 -10.98 -7.90 -8.85
CA MET A 125 -10.53 -9.16 -9.42
C MET A 125 -11.02 -10.38 -8.64
N VAL A 126 -11.06 -10.31 -7.30
CA VAL A 126 -11.65 -11.35 -6.44
C VAL A 126 -13.14 -11.49 -6.71
N ALA A 127 -13.91 -10.40 -6.68
CA ALA A 127 -15.35 -10.44 -6.95
C ALA A 127 -15.65 -11.00 -8.35
N ARG A 128 -14.82 -10.66 -9.35
CA ARG A 128 -14.88 -11.25 -10.71
C ARG A 128 -14.53 -12.74 -10.74
N GLY A 129 -13.62 -13.21 -9.90
CA GLY A 129 -13.36 -14.64 -9.72
C GLY A 129 -14.59 -15.39 -9.19
N TRP A 130 -15.33 -14.79 -8.25
CA TRP A 130 -16.57 -15.37 -7.76
C TRP A 130 -17.70 -15.40 -8.79
N ILE A 131 -17.76 -14.44 -9.73
CA ILE A 131 -18.66 -14.51 -10.91
C ILE A 131 -18.32 -15.72 -11.80
N ASP A 132 -17.05 -16.07 -11.96
CA ASP A 132 -16.66 -17.26 -12.73
C ASP A 132 -17.02 -18.55 -11.99
N ALA A 133 -16.81 -18.60 -10.67
CA ALA A 133 -17.19 -19.73 -9.82
C ALA A 133 -18.72 -19.94 -9.82
N GLU A 134 -19.52 -18.88 -9.82
CA GLU A 134 -20.98 -18.96 -9.90
C GLU A 134 -21.44 -19.59 -11.23
N LYS A 135 -20.68 -19.39 -12.31
CA LYS A 135 -20.90 -20.01 -13.63
C LYS A 135 -20.32 -21.42 -13.75
N GLY A 136 -19.79 -21.98 -12.66
CA GLY A 136 -19.13 -23.28 -12.63
C GLY A 136 -17.72 -23.29 -13.22
N ASN A 137 -17.15 -22.14 -13.58
CA ASN A 137 -15.78 -22.04 -14.10
C ASN A 137 -14.77 -21.85 -12.95
N TYR A 138 -14.64 -22.89 -12.12
CA TYR A 138 -13.76 -22.86 -10.94
C TYR A 138 -12.28 -22.66 -11.31
N ALA A 139 -11.82 -23.15 -12.46
CA ALA A 139 -10.44 -22.98 -12.89
C ALA A 139 -10.11 -21.51 -13.19
N ALA A 140 -11.01 -20.78 -13.86
CA ALA A 140 -10.83 -19.35 -14.11
C ALA A 140 -10.91 -18.51 -12.82
N ALA A 141 -11.74 -18.93 -11.86
CA ALA A 141 -11.80 -18.33 -10.53
C ALA A 141 -10.48 -18.52 -9.77
N ALA A 142 -9.97 -19.76 -9.70
CA ALA A 142 -8.70 -20.09 -9.07
C ALA A 142 -7.54 -19.29 -9.67
N ALA A 143 -7.47 -19.17 -11.00
CA ALA A 143 -6.45 -18.37 -11.68
C ALA A 143 -6.50 -16.90 -11.27
N LYS A 144 -7.70 -16.30 -11.18
CA LYS A 144 -7.85 -14.90 -10.70
C LYS A 144 -7.38 -14.73 -9.27
N PHE A 145 -7.76 -15.62 -8.36
CA PHE A 145 -7.31 -15.55 -6.98
C PHE A 145 -5.79 -15.70 -6.86
N ALA A 146 -5.18 -16.61 -7.64
CA ALA A 146 -3.73 -16.75 -7.71
C ALA A 146 -3.03 -15.48 -8.24
N HIS A 147 -3.59 -14.82 -9.26
CA HIS A 147 -3.06 -13.53 -9.75
C HIS A 147 -3.19 -12.41 -8.70
N VAL A 148 -4.29 -12.35 -7.95
CA VAL A 148 -4.45 -11.40 -6.85
C VAL A 148 -3.43 -11.66 -5.75
N PHE A 149 -3.22 -12.93 -5.38
CA PHE A 149 -2.17 -13.30 -4.44
C PHE A 149 -0.78 -12.85 -4.92
N ARG A 150 -0.47 -13.07 -6.21
CA ARG A 150 0.80 -12.65 -6.82
C ARG A 150 0.98 -11.14 -6.84
N LEU A 151 -0.08 -10.37 -7.09
CA LEU A 151 -0.07 -8.91 -6.95
C LEU A 151 0.35 -8.51 -5.53
N GLY A 152 -0.27 -9.10 -4.50
CA GLY A 152 0.11 -8.83 -3.12
C GLY A 152 1.55 -9.24 -2.81
N ALA A 153 2.04 -10.35 -3.36
CA ALA A 153 3.45 -10.77 -3.21
C ALA A 153 4.42 -9.82 -3.90
N ASN A 154 4.12 -9.37 -5.12
CA ASN A 154 4.95 -8.42 -5.85
C ASN A 154 4.97 -7.05 -5.15
N LEU A 155 3.84 -6.59 -4.62
CA LEU A 155 3.78 -5.37 -3.81
C LEU A 155 4.55 -5.53 -2.49
N GLY A 156 4.56 -6.73 -1.90
CA GLY A 156 5.38 -7.06 -0.73
C GLY A 156 6.88 -7.11 -1.00
N HIS A 157 7.33 -7.02 -2.25
CA HIS A 157 8.75 -6.85 -2.59
C HIS A 157 9.14 -5.38 -2.81
N GLU A 158 8.20 -4.43 -2.67
CA GLU A 158 8.56 -3.03 -2.58
C GLU A 158 9.26 -2.71 -1.27
N ARG A 159 10.12 -1.70 -1.28
CA ARG A 159 10.97 -1.37 -0.13
C ARG A 159 10.23 -0.74 1.06
N PHE A 160 9.01 -0.25 0.88
CA PHE A 160 8.27 0.40 1.97
C PHE A 160 7.49 -0.60 2.81
N ALA A 161 7.51 -0.43 4.13
CA ALA A 161 6.75 -1.29 5.06
C ALA A 161 5.25 -1.21 4.79
N ILE A 162 4.73 -0.03 4.45
CA ILE A 162 3.32 0.15 4.04
C ILE A 162 2.98 -0.66 2.78
N SER A 163 3.90 -0.79 1.82
CA SER A 163 3.70 -1.67 0.66
C SER A 163 3.62 -3.13 1.09
N GLY A 164 4.50 -3.57 1.99
CA GLY A 164 4.45 -4.89 2.62
C GLY A 164 3.09 -5.17 3.26
N MET A 165 2.58 -4.23 4.08
CA MET A 165 1.29 -4.36 4.76
C MET A 165 0.10 -4.40 3.80
N VAL A 166 0.09 -3.56 2.76
CA VAL A 166 -0.94 -3.60 1.72
C VAL A 166 -0.87 -4.93 0.96
N GLY A 167 0.34 -5.41 0.66
CA GLY A 167 0.59 -6.70 0.02
C GLY A 167 0.01 -7.87 0.82
N ILE A 168 0.23 -7.89 2.15
CA ILE A 168 -0.35 -8.86 3.08
C ILE A 168 -1.89 -8.82 3.04
N GLY A 169 -2.48 -7.63 3.06
CA GLY A 169 -3.94 -7.48 2.96
C GLY A 169 -4.51 -8.07 1.66
N ILE A 170 -3.83 -7.83 0.53
CA ILE A 170 -4.22 -8.40 -0.78
C ILE A 170 -4.06 -9.93 -0.80
N GLN A 171 -2.97 -10.46 -0.24
CA GLN A 171 -2.75 -11.90 -0.13
C GLN A 171 -3.82 -12.57 0.73
N ARG A 172 -4.20 -11.96 1.86
CA ARG A 172 -5.25 -12.47 2.74
C ARG A 172 -6.57 -12.66 1.98
N MET A 173 -7.03 -11.64 1.26
CA MET A 173 -8.26 -11.72 0.45
C MET A 173 -8.22 -12.88 -0.55
N ALA A 174 -7.08 -13.08 -1.21
CA ALA A 174 -6.90 -14.17 -2.16
C ALA A 174 -6.91 -15.56 -1.49
N VAL A 175 -6.19 -15.71 -0.37
CA VAL A 175 -6.14 -17.00 0.36
C VAL A 175 -7.50 -17.38 0.92
N GLU A 176 -8.25 -16.43 1.49
CA GLU A 176 -9.62 -16.67 1.96
C GLU A 176 -10.53 -17.13 0.80
N SER A 177 -10.45 -16.45 -0.36
CA SER A 177 -11.22 -16.85 -1.54
C SER A 177 -10.82 -18.23 -2.08
N ILE A 178 -9.53 -18.58 -2.04
CA ILE A 178 -9.06 -19.92 -2.44
C ILE A 178 -9.59 -20.97 -1.47
N ASN A 179 -9.52 -20.73 -0.16
CA ASN A 179 -10.03 -21.64 0.86
C ASN A 179 -11.51 -21.94 0.67
N ASN A 180 -12.32 -20.92 0.36
CA ASN A 180 -13.74 -21.07 0.09
C ASN A 180 -14.00 -21.76 -1.26
N LEU A 181 -13.16 -21.51 -2.29
CA LEU A 181 -13.30 -22.14 -3.60
C LEU A 181 -13.07 -23.66 -3.54
N ILE A 182 -12.05 -24.11 -2.81
CA ILE A 182 -11.73 -25.54 -2.71
C ILE A 182 -12.73 -26.34 -1.87
N GLU A 183 -13.56 -25.67 -1.07
CA GLU A 183 -14.67 -26.29 -0.34
C GLU A 183 -15.86 -26.60 -1.24
N ILE A 184 -16.07 -25.79 -2.28
CA ILE A 184 -17.17 -25.97 -3.25
C ILE A 184 -16.73 -26.68 -4.52
N SER A 185 -15.43 -26.72 -4.82
CA SER A 185 -14.87 -27.36 -6.01
C SER A 185 -14.30 -28.74 -5.67
N ASN A 186 -14.85 -29.78 -6.31
CA ASN A 186 -14.32 -31.14 -6.25
C ASN A 186 -13.23 -31.42 -7.31
N ASP A 187 -12.73 -30.38 -7.99
CA ASP A 187 -11.76 -30.54 -9.06
C ASP A 187 -10.33 -30.71 -8.52
N ALA A 188 -9.84 -31.95 -8.55
CA ALA A 188 -8.50 -32.31 -8.11
C ALA A 188 -7.40 -31.60 -8.91
N SER A 189 -7.64 -31.23 -10.18
CA SER A 189 -6.65 -30.53 -11.01
C SER A 189 -6.43 -29.09 -10.54
N ILE A 190 -7.47 -28.43 -10.05
CA ILE A 190 -7.39 -27.09 -9.47
C ILE A 190 -6.60 -27.13 -8.16
N LYS A 191 -6.96 -28.05 -7.26
CA LYS A 191 -6.24 -28.24 -5.99
C LYS A 191 -4.76 -28.50 -6.23
N LYS A 192 -4.43 -29.41 -7.16
CA LYS A 192 -3.04 -29.71 -7.54
C LYS A 192 -2.32 -28.49 -8.09
N SER A 193 -2.94 -27.74 -9.00
CA SER A 193 -2.30 -26.56 -9.61
C SER A 193 -2.01 -25.46 -8.57
N LEU A 194 -2.94 -25.25 -7.63
CA LEU A 194 -2.73 -24.33 -6.52
C LEU A 194 -1.65 -24.86 -5.56
N TYR A 195 -1.68 -26.14 -5.22
CA TYR A 195 -0.64 -26.76 -4.38
C TYR A 195 0.75 -26.57 -4.99
N ASP A 196 0.92 -26.92 -6.27
CA ASP A 196 2.18 -26.79 -7.00
C ASP A 196 2.66 -25.33 -6.98
N TYR A 197 1.76 -24.36 -7.17
CA TYR A 197 2.09 -22.93 -7.08
C TYR A 197 2.51 -22.52 -5.66
N PHE A 198 1.67 -22.73 -4.65
CA PHE A 198 1.91 -22.23 -3.28
C PHE A 198 3.07 -22.95 -2.57
N SER A 199 3.31 -24.23 -2.88
CA SER A 199 4.45 -24.98 -2.34
C SER A 199 5.80 -24.55 -2.93
N SER A 200 5.80 -23.92 -4.12
CA SER A 200 7.00 -23.41 -4.79
C SER A 200 7.42 -22.00 -4.35
N LEU A 201 6.61 -21.32 -3.54
CA LEU A 201 6.87 -19.95 -3.10
C LEU A 201 8.12 -19.87 -2.21
N PRO A 202 8.92 -18.78 -2.34
CA PRO A 202 10.04 -18.56 -1.44
C PRO A 202 9.54 -18.39 0.00
N LYS A 203 10.38 -18.82 0.96
CA LYS A 203 10.17 -18.61 2.39
C LYS A 203 11.38 -17.87 2.99
N PRO A 204 11.17 -16.78 3.76
CA PRO A 204 9.89 -16.11 3.98
C PRO A 204 9.33 -15.47 2.71
N LEU A 205 8.01 -15.36 2.60
CA LEU A 205 7.37 -14.77 1.40
C LEU A 205 7.65 -13.27 1.28
N ILE A 206 7.74 -12.57 2.41
CA ILE A 206 7.97 -11.12 2.46
C ILE A 206 9.31 -10.86 3.13
N GLY A 207 10.20 -10.18 2.42
CA GLY A 207 11.55 -9.89 2.91
C GLY A 207 11.55 -8.76 3.93
N ARG A 208 11.44 -9.08 5.23
CA ARG A 208 11.45 -8.05 6.30
C ARG A 208 12.65 -7.09 6.20
N THR A 209 13.83 -7.63 5.90
CA THR A 209 15.10 -6.89 5.76
C THR A 209 14.95 -5.79 4.70
N LEU A 210 14.35 -6.12 3.56
CA LEU A 210 14.13 -5.19 2.46
C LEU A 210 13.27 -3.99 2.90
N HIS A 211 12.23 -4.24 3.71
CA HIS A 211 11.35 -3.18 4.19
C HIS A 211 12.04 -2.27 5.19
N ILE A 212 12.72 -2.83 6.18
CA ILE A 212 13.37 -2.02 7.21
C ILE A 212 14.55 -1.25 6.60
N GLU A 213 15.31 -1.83 5.67
CA GLU A 213 16.35 -1.11 4.93
C GLU A 213 15.78 0.00 4.05
N GLY A 214 14.63 -0.24 3.42
CA GLY A 214 13.91 0.75 2.64
C GLY A 214 13.42 1.93 3.47
N GLU A 215 12.74 1.67 4.58
CA GLU A 215 12.30 2.69 5.54
C GLU A 215 13.50 3.48 6.09
N LYS A 216 14.57 2.77 6.47
CA LYS A 216 15.82 3.38 6.92
C LYS A 216 16.34 4.35 5.84
N LEU A 217 16.55 3.87 4.61
CA LEU A 217 17.04 4.68 3.50
C LEU A 217 16.16 5.91 3.26
N TYR A 218 14.83 5.72 3.25
CA TYR A 218 13.88 6.80 3.05
C TYR A 218 13.99 7.90 4.11
N VAL A 219 13.99 7.49 5.38
CA VAL A 219 14.10 8.41 6.51
C VAL A 219 15.43 9.16 6.48
N PHE A 220 16.54 8.49 6.14
CA PHE A 220 17.85 9.16 6.04
C PHE A 220 17.93 10.14 4.87
N ASN A 221 17.37 9.78 3.72
CA ASN A 221 17.36 10.67 2.55
C ASN A 221 16.48 11.90 2.81
N MET A 222 15.33 11.72 3.45
CA MET A 222 14.48 12.84 3.85
C MET A 222 15.18 13.76 4.87
N ILE A 223 15.82 13.20 5.91
CA ILE A 223 16.59 14.00 6.88
C ILE A 223 17.74 14.76 6.19
N LYS A 224 18.49 14.10 5.30
CA LYS A 224 19.58 14.71 4.54
C LYS A 224 19.08 15.85 3.64
N LYS A 225 17.91 15.68 3.04
CA LYS A 225 17.29 16.73 2.23
C LYS A 225 16.79 17.88 3.10
N ALA A 226 16.25 17.59 4.27
CA ALA A 226 15.85 18.57 5.25
C ALA A 226 17.02 19.45 5.75
N GLU A 227 18.27 18.96 5.68
CA GLU A 227 19.46 19.78 5.93
C GLU A 227 19.61 20.95 4.94
N ASN A 228 19.05 20.83 3.73
CA ASN A 228 19.05 21.86 2.69
C ASN A 228 17.66 22.52 2.49
N LYS A 229 16.59 21.84 2.88
CA LYS A 229 15.18 22.29 2.86
C LYS A 229 14.55 22.13 4.25
N PRO A 230 14.89 22.99 5.24
CA PRO A 230 14.47 22.82 6.64
C PRO A 230 12.96 22.72 6.85
N GLU A 231 12.17 23.33 5.96
CA GLU A 231 10.70 23.27 5.94
C GLU A 231 10.15 21.84 5.96
N LEU A 232 10.90 20.84 5.49
CA LEU A 232 10.51 19.42 5.55
C LEU A 232 10.39 18.89 6.98
N LEU A 233 11.03 19.51 7.98
CA LEU A 233 10.89 19.14 9.39
C LEU A 233 9.63 19.73 10.04
N SER A 234 8.89 20.60 9.37
CA SER A 234 7.68 21.23 9.93
C SER A 234 6.60 20.22 10.34
N VAL A 235 6.62 19.02 9.75
CA VAL A 235 5.71 17.90 10.08
C VAL A 235 5.99 17.24 11.43
N LEU A 236 7.09 17.59 12.11
CA LEU A 236 7.39 17.06 13.43
C LEU A 236 6.50 17.71 14.48
N GLU A 237 5.95 16.90 15.38
CA GLU A 237 5.02 17.32 16.46
C GLU A 237 5.58 18.49 17.31
N LYS A 238 6.91 18.59 17.49
CA LYS A 238 7.53 19.71 18.22
C LYS A 238 7.51 21.06 17.50
N PHE A 239 7.28 21.05 16.19
CA PHE A 239 7.21 22.23 15.33
C PHE A 239 5.81 22.55 14.83
N GLU A 240 4.83 21.69 15.13
CA GLU A 240 3.42 22.01 14.95
C GLU A 240 3.11 23.27 15.78
N ALA A 241 3.03 24.40 15.08
CA ALA A 241 2.57 25.62 15.70
C ALA A 241 1.12 25.40 16.14
N LYS A 242 0.84 25.57 17.43
CA LYS A 242 -0.50 25.99 17.89
C LYS A 242 -0.76 27.40 17.35
N SER A 243 -0.85 27.55 16.03
CA SER A 243 -1.05 28.85 15.39
C SER A 243 -2.53 29.20 15.47
N GLU A 244 -2.82 30.32 16.15
CA GLU A 244 -4.08 31.03 15.96
C GLU A 244 -4.14 31.47 14.49
N LYS A 245 -4.93 30.73 13.71
CA LYS A 245 -5.64 31.12 12.48
C LYS A 245 -4.98 32.25 11.66
N GLN A 246 -4.09 31.87 10.76
CA GLN A 246 -4.10 32.47 9.43
C GLN A 246 -3.73 31.43 8.37
N VAL A 247 -4.62 30.46 8.18
CA VAL A 247 -4.41 29.39 7.21
C VAL A 247 -4.88 29.87 5.83
N SER A 248 -3.97 29.83 4.85
CA SER A 248 -4.33 29.97 3.45
C SER A 248 -5.38 28.91 3.10
N LYS A 249 -6.41 29.25 2.32
CA LYS A 249 -7.52 28.31 2.03
C LYS A 249 -7.05 26.99 1.36
N ARG A 250 -5.91 27.01 0.65
CA ARG A 250 -5.34 25.84 -0.05
C ARG A 250 -4.59 24.89 0.90
N SER A 251 -3.75 25.39 1.81
CA SER A 251 -3.05 24.54 2.80
C SER A 251 -4.02 23.93 3.82
N ALA A 252 -5.06 24.68 4.19
CA ALA A 252 -6.11 24.17 5.08
C ALA A 252 -6.91 23.01 4.46
N GLU A 253 -7.06 22.99 3.13
CA GLU A 253 -7.72 21.90 2.40
C GLU A 253 -6.80 20.68 2.28
N ALA A 254 -5.51 20.88 2.00
CA ALA A 254 -4.51 19.82 1.96
C ALA A 254 -4.32 19.14 3.32
N ALA A 255 -4.20 19.92 4.40
CA ALA A 255 -4.14 19.42 5.78
C ALA A 255 -5.45 18.72 6.19
N CYS A 256 -6.62 19.31 5.86
CA CYS A 256 -7.92 18.67 6.11
C CYS A 256 -8.03 17.33 5.36
N ALA A 257 -7.49 17.21 4.14
CA ALA A 257 -7.44 15.97 3.36
C ALA A 257 -6.41 14.96 3.90
N ALA A 258 -5.24 15.40 4.34
CA ALA A 258 -4.22 14.55 4.97
C ALA A 258 -4.73 13.94 6.27
N ASN A 259 -5.33 14.75 7.14
CA ASN A 259 -5.99 14.29 8.36
C ASN A 259 -7.10 13.27 8.06
N GLN A 260 -7.88 13.46 6.99
CA GLN A 260 -8.85 12.46 6.55
C GLN A 260 -8.19 11.12 6.17
N ARG A 261 -7.01 11.13 5.53
CA ARG A 261 -6.25 9.90 5.21
C ARG A 261 -5.69 9.21 6.45
N VAL A 262 -5.18 9.98 7.42
CA VAL A 262 -4.70 9.43 8.71
C VAL A 262 -5.84 8.79 9.47
N LEU A 263 -6.98 9.48 9.57
CA LEU A 263 -8.19 8.95 10.18
C LEU A 263 -8.72 7.71 9.45
N LEU A 264 -8.60 7.69 8.11
CA LEU A 264 -8.93 6.52 7.32
C LEU A 264 -8.06 5.32 7.72
N GLY A 265 -6.74 5.49 7.76
CA GLY A 265 -5.81 4.43 8.16
C GLY A 265 -6.01 3.95 9.60
N ALA A 266 -6.24 4.86 10.54
CA ALA A 266 -6.44 4.51 11.95
C ALA A 266 -7.71 3.69 12.18
N ILE A 267 -8.81 4.04 11.51
CA ILE A 267 -10.04 3.25 11.58
C ILE A 267 -9.88 1.91 10.86
N GLU A 268 -9.17 1.88 9.73
CA GLU A 268 -8.88 0.62 9.03
C GLU A 268 -8.11 -0.34 9.94
N MET A 269 -7.08 0.14 10.64
CA MET A 269 -6.34 -0.64 11.63
C MET A 269 -7.22 -1.09 12.80
N TYR A 270 -8.05 -0.19 13.34
CA TYR A 270 -9.00 -0.54 14.39
C TYR A 270 -9.96 -1.66 13.95
N MET A 271 -10.49 -1.59 12.74
CA MET A 271 -11.42 -2.61 12.20
C MET A 271 -10.73 -3.92 11.83
N MET A 272 -9.43 -3.90 11.56
CA MET A 272 -8.65 -5.14 11.37
C MET A 272 -8.44 -5.91 12.68
N ASP A 273 -8.33 -5.20 13.80
CA ASP A 273 -8.13 -5.79 15.13
C ASP A 273 -9.44 -6.17 15.83
N HIS A 274 -10.57 -5.60 15.40
CA HIS A 274 -11.88 -5.80 16.03
C HIS A 274 -12.88 -6.44 15.07
N GLU A 275 -13.52 -7.52 15.49
CA GLU A 275 -14.51 -8.26 14.68
C GLU A 275 -15.79 -7.47 14.38
N GLU A 276 -16.03 -6.34 15.06
CA GLU A 276 -17.24 -5.51 14.91
C GLU A 276 -16.89 -4.03 14.76
N ALA A 277 -17.52 -3.37 13.78
CA ALA A 277 -17.48 -1.91 13.66
C ALA A 277 -17.97 -1.24 14.95
N PRO A 278 -17.45 -0.06 15.30
CA PRO A 278 -17.97 0.69 16.43
C PRO A 278 -19.43 1.07 16.17
N THR A 279 -20.38 0.42 16.85
CA THR A 279 -21.81 0.74 16.72
C THR A 279 -22.16 1.98 17.55
N ASN A 280 -22.85 2.94 16.93
CA ASN A 280 -23.50 4.09 17.59
C ASN A 280 -22.59 4.99 18.44
N LEU A 281 -21.34 5.19 18.03
CA LEU A 281 -20.49 6.21 18.63
C LEU A 281 -20.62 7.51 17.84
N ASP A 282 -20.82 8.63 18.54
CA ASP A 282 -20.67 9.94 17.91
C ASP A 282 -19.21 10.12 17.44
N SER A 283 -18.99 11.05 16.50
CA SER A 283 -17.66 11.21 15.89
C SER A 283 -16.56 11.64 16.86
N ALA A 284 -16.88 12.33 17.95
CA ALA A 284 -15.92 12.64 18.99
C ALA A 284 -15.59 11.39 19.84
N ALA A 285 -16.57 10.54 20.09
CA ALA A 285 -16.37 9.27 20.80
C ALA A 285 -15.48 8.30 19.99
N ILE A 286 -15.62 8.24 18.66
CA ILE A 286 -14.72 7.46 17.80
C ILE A 286 -13.29 8.00 17.84
N LEU A 287 -13.11 9.31 17.70
CA LEU A 287 -11.79 9.94 17.80
C LEU A 287 -11.12 9.63 19.14
N ASN A 288 -11.85 9.79 20.24
CA ASN A 288 -11.34 9.48 21.57
C ASN A 288 -10.99 8.00 21.72
N LYS A 289 -11.78 7.11 21.11
CA LYS A 289 -11.51 5.67 21.12
C LYS A 289 -10.25 5.31 20.34
N LEU A 290 -10.08 5.85 19.13
CA LEU A 290 -8.88 5.66 18.33
C LEU A 290 -7.62 6.19 19.04
N VAL A 291 -7.74 7.27 19.82
CA VAL A 291 -6.65 7.78 20.66
C VAL A 291 -6.40 6.87 21.87
N ALA A 292 -7.44 6.46 22.58
CA ALA A 292 -7.34 5.63 23.78
C ALA A 292 -6.77 4.23 23.49
N GLU A 293 -7.08 3.67 22.33
CA GLU A 293 -6.60 2.36 21.86
C GLU A 293 -5.36 2.48 20.96
N GLN A 294 -4.72 3.66 20.94
CA GLN A 294 -3.41 3.89 20.33
C GLN A 294 -3.35 3.70 18.80
N TYR A 295 -4.49 3.79 18.10
CA TYR A 295 -4.55 3.90 16.64
C TYR A 295 -4.25 5.32 16.14
N LEU A 296 -4.45 6.32 17.02
CA LEU A 296 -4.07 7.72 16.80
C LEU A 296 -3.28 8.22 18.02
N LYS A 297 -2.28 9.08 17.76
CA LYS A 297 -1.54 9.76 18.85
C LYS A 297 -2.36 10.85 19.53
N SER A 298 -3.17 11.56 18.75
CA SER A 298 -4.05 12.63 19.19
C SER A 298 -5.22 12.76 18.21
N ALA A 299 -6.32 13.36 18.65
CA ALA A 299 -7.47 13.60 17.78
C ALA A 299 -7.15 14.77 16.84
N PRO A 300 -7.09 14.56 15.51
CA PRO A 300 -6.80 15.65 14.57
C PRO A 300 -7.91 16.70 14.59
N VAL A 301 -7.50 17.96 14.48
CA VAL A 301 -8.39 19.12 14.40
C VAL A 301 -8.35 19.66 12.98
N CYS A 302 -9.50 20.02 12.43
CA CYS A 302 -9.53 20.68 11.12
C CYS A 302 -9.22 22.16 11.26
N ASP A 303 -8.19 22.62 10.56
CA ASP A 303 -7.74 24.01 10.53
C ASP A 303 -8.80 25.01 10.03
N ARG A 304 -9.80 24.52 9.29
CA ARG A 304 -10.96 25.31 8.84
C ARG A 304 -12.11 25.35 9.87
N ASN A 305 -11.88 24.87 11.09
CA ASN A 305 -12.91 24.64 12.11
C ASN A 305 -14.01 23.67 11.63
N GLY A 306 -13.66 22.74 10.73
CA GLY A 306 -14.54 21.65 10.36
C GLY A 306 -14.58 20.59 11.46
N ALA A 307 -15.69 19.86 11.54
CA ALA A 307 -15.78 18.66 12.36
C ALA A 307 -15.59 17.45 11.45
N TYR A 308 -14.71 16.54 11.87
CA TYR A 308 -14.61 15.23 11.23
C TYR A 308 -15.83 14.41 11.62
N SER A 309 -16.49 13.83 10.62
CA SER A 309 -17.60 12.93 10.81
C SER A 309 -17.28 11.58 10.20
N PHE A 310 -17.64 10.54 10.93
CA PHE A 310 -17.45 9.17 10.51
C PHE A 310 -18.81 8.56 10.18
N SER A 311 -18.99 8.13 8.94
CA SER A 311 -20.16 7.35 8.56
C SER A 311 -19.73 5.91 8.37
N PHE A 312 -20.05 5.06 9.34
CA PHE A 312 -19.91 3.61 9.22
C PHE A 312 -21.13 3.10 8.48
N VAL A 313 -20.92 2.65 7.25
CA VAL A 313 -21.97 2.08 6.41
C VAL A 313 -22.09 0.58 6.70
N ASP A 314 -20.97 -0.11 6.98
CA ASP A 314 -20.93 -1.50 7.44
C ASP A 314 -19.60 -1.85 8.16
N LYS A 315 -19.37 -3.14 8.50
CA LYS A 315 -18.17 -3.67 9.19
C LYS A 315 -16.82 -3.37 8.53
N ASP A 316 -16.79 -3.00 7.25
CA ASP A 316 -15.56 -2.73 6.48
C ASP A 316 -15.66 -1.45 5.62
N ASP A 317 -16.77 -0.70 5.74
CA ASP A 317 -17.01 0.55 4.99
C ASP A 317 -17.27 1.70 5.95
N PHE A 318 -16.35 2.66 5.91
CA PHE A 318 -16.45 3.87 6.66
C PHE A 318 -15.91 5.03 5.83
N LYS A 319 -16.61 6.15 5.89
CA LYS A 319 -16.12 7.40 5.31
C LYS A 319 -15.71 8.32 6.43
N VAL A 320 -14.53 8.90 6.26
CA VAL A 320 -14.12 10.08 7.00
C VAL A 320 -14.45 11.27 6.10
N ALA A 321 -15.36 12.12 6.55
CA ALA A 321 -15.63 13.40 5.92
C ALA A 321 -15.28 14.51 6.90
N CYS A 322 -15.01 15.69 6.38
CA CYS A 322 -14.94 16.89 7.20
C CYS A 322 -15.96 17.89 6.72
N SER A 323 -16.66 18.57 7.63
CA SER A 323 -17.56 19.68 7.28
C SER A 323 -16.84 20.86 6.62
N CYS A 324 -15.49 20.84 6.56
CA CYS A 324 -14.65 21.76 5.80
C CYS A 324 -14.85 21.65 4.26
N GLY A 325 -15.34 20.50 3.77
CA GLY A 325 -15.58 20.22 2.35
C GLY A 325 -14.36 19.76 1.55
N ALA A 326 -13.18 19.64 2.17
CA ALA A 326 -12.00 19.06 1.52
C ALA A 326 -12.18 17.55 1.33
N SER A 327 -11.76 17.04 0.17
CA SER A 327 -11.82 15.61 -0.15
C SER A 327 -10.41 15.06 -0.37
N PRO A 328 -10.10 13.86 0.14
CA PRO A 328 -8.80 13.21 -0.11
C PRO A 328 -8.55 12.84 -1.58
N ASP A 329 -9.57 12.86 -2.44
CA ASP A 329 -9.50 12.38 -3.84
C ASP A 329 -9.37 13.45 -4.91
N ASN A 330 -9.55 14.73 -4.56
CA ASN A 330 -9.35 15.83 -5.50
C ASN A 330 -7.89 16.29 -5.47
N GLN A 331 -7.02 15.65 -6.25
CA GLN A 331 -5.79 16.30 -6.71
C GLN A 331 -6.00 16.71 -8.17
N THR A 332 -6.32 17.98 -8.40
CA THR A 332 -6.30 18.56 -9.75
C THR A 332 -4.87 18.62 -10.26
N SER A 333 -4.59 17.81 -11.28
CA SER A 333 -3.43 17.92 -12.15
C SER A 333 -3.51 19.22 -12.96
N THR A 334 -2.84 20.26 -12.49
CA THR A 334 -2.38 21.36 -13.34
C THR A 334 -0.88 21.49 -13.12
N SER A 335 -0.14 21.01 -14.12
CA SER A 335 1.22 21.43 -14.42
C SER A 335 1.21 22.94 -14.67
N ASP A 336 2.28 23.60 -14.20
CA ASP A 336 2.49 25.05 -14.14
C ASP A 336 1.95 25.65 -12.83
N ASP A 337 2.79 25.64 -11.79
CA ASP A 337 3.03 26.77 -10.88
C ASP A 337 4.15 26.38 -9.90
N GLU A 338 5.00 27.34 -9.58
CA GLU A 338 6.18 27.29 -8.71
C GLU A 338 5.96 26.49 -7.42
N GLU A 339 7.02 25.83 -6.94
CA GLU A 339 7.15 25.20 -5.62
C GLU A 339 6.41 26.03 -4.56
N SER A 340 5.14 25.70 -4.28
CA SER A 340 4.44 26.24 -3.14
C SER A 340 4.93 25.45 -1.92
N SER A 341 6.14 25.78 -1.48
CA SER A 341 6.46 25.67 -0.06
C SER A 341 5.28 26.31 0.68
N GLU A 342 4.56 25.50 1.45
CA GLU A 342 3.67 26.07 2.46
C GLU A 342 4.55 27.05 3.23
N ASP A 343 4.19 28.34 3.27
CA ASP A 343 4.98 29.35 3.96
C ASP A 343 5.00 28.98 5.45
N VAL A 344 5.97 28.13 5.83
CA VAL A 344 6.23 27.75 7.20
C VAL A 344 6.55 29.04 7.92
N SER A 345 5.80 29.34 8.98
CA SER A 345 5.90 30.65 9.62
C SER A 345 7.35 30.95 10.01
N PRO A 346 7.81 32.21 9.94
CA PRO A 346 9.18 32.56 10.31
C PRO A 346 9.56 32.09 11.72
N GLU A 347 8.59 32.02 12.64
CA GLU A 347 8.78 31.49 13.99
C GLU A 347 9.07 29.98 13.99
N VAL A 348 8.30 29.20 13.22
CA VAL A 348 8.52 27.76 13.07
C VAL A 348 9.85 27.50 12.36
N MET A 349 10.15 28.24 11.30
CA MET A 349 11.45 28.13 10.61
C MET A 349 12.61 28.49 11.53
N GLN A 350 12.47 29.48 12.41
CA GLN A 350 13.49 29.79 13.40
C GLN A 350 13.70 28.62 14.38
N LYS A 351 12.61 28.03 14.91
CA LYS A 351 12.69 26.85 15.80
C LYS A 351 13.34 25.65 15.13
N ILE A 352 13.00 25.39 13.88
CA ILE A 352 13.59 24.31 13.07
C ILE A 352 15.10 24.56 12.90
N ASN A 353 15.48 25.77 12.49
CA ASN A 353 16.88 26.12 12.30
C ASN A 353 17.70 26.04 13.59
N ASP A 354 17.12 26.48 14.71
CA ASP A 354 17.76 26.40 16.04
C ASP A 354 17.95 24.94 16.47
N TYR A 355 16.93 24.10 16.24
CA TYR A 355 17.03 22.66 16.47
C TYR A 355 18.10 22.01 15.60
N MET A 356 18.13 22.28 14.29
CA MET A 356 19.12 21.71 13.37
C MET A 356 20.57 22.10 13.72
N LYS A 357 20.78 23.30 14.27
CA LYS A 357 22.09 23.78 14.74
C LYS A 357 22.45 23.30 16.15
N SER A 358 21.50 22.72 16.87
CA SER A 358 21.70 22.25 18.23
C SER A 358 22.42 20.89 18.27
N GLY A 359 23.02 20.56 19.41
CA GLY A 359 23.49 19.19 19.66
C GLY A 359 22.36 18.16 19.79
N GLU A 360 21.11 18.61 19.97
CA GLU A 360 19.93 17.74 20.05
C GLU A 360 19.68 17.04 18.71
N PHE A 361 19.72 17.75 17.58
CA PHE A 361 19.47 17.14 16.27
C PHE A 361 20.48 16.05 15.91
N ALA A 362 21.76 16.24 16.24
CA ALA A 362 22.78 15.21 16.04
C ALA A 362 22.51 13.96 16.89
N LYS A 363 22.20 14.16 18.18
CA LYS A 363 21.84 13.08 19.10
C LYS A 363 20.57 12.35 18.66
N ASP A 364 19.56 13.08 18.22
CA ASP A 364 18.28 12.53 17.78
C ASP A 364 18.46 11.64 16.53
N LYS A 365 19.34 12.05 15.60
CA LYS A 365 19.73 11.24 14.43
C LYS A 365 20.46 9.96 14.84
N GLU A 366 21.42 10.04 15.76
CA GLU A 366 22.16 8.87 16.25
C GLU A 366 21.24 7.85 16.93
N GLU A 367 20.31 8.31 17.75
CA GLU A 367 19.32 7.45 18.41
C GLU A 367 18.38 6.77 17.39
N LEU A 368 17.96 7.50 16.36
CA LEU A 368 17.15 6.96 15.27
C LEU A 368 17.88 5.83 14.51
N VAL A 369 19.17 5.99 14.20
CA VAL A 369 19.99 4.93 13.59
C VAL A 369 20.00 3.70 14.50
N ALA A 370 20.25 3.91 15.80
CA ALA A 370 20.36 2.82 16.76
C ALA A 370 19.06 2.00 16.84
N ILE A 371 17.89 2.65 16.83
CA ILE A 371 16.61 1.93 16.83
C ILE A 371 16.42 1.12 15.54
N PHE A 372 16.74 1.66 14.37
CA PHE A 372 16.69 0.88 13.13
C PHE A 372 17.60 -0.35 13.20
N ASP A 373 18.82 -0.22 13.74
CA ASP A 373 19.75 -1.33 13.87
C ASP A 373 19.25 -2.38 14.88
N GLU A 374 18.63 -1.95 15.98
CA GLU A 374 17.96 -2.85 16.93
C GLU A 374 16.81 -3.64 16.28
N ILE A 375 15.96 -2.97 15.49
CA ILE A 375 14.87 -3.62 14.74
C ILE A 375 15.45 -4.62 13.73
N MET A 376 16.49 -4.24 12.98
CA MET A 376 17.13 -5.12 12.00
C MET A 376 17.70 -6.40 12.62
N ALA A 377 18.22 -6.30 13.84
CA ALA A 377 18.83 -7.42 14.56
C ALA A 377 17.83 -8.49 15.04
N LEU A 378 16.56 -8.13 15.26
CA LEU A 378 15.51 -9.09 15.63
C LEU A 378 15.11 -9.89 14.41
N ASP A 379 14.84 -11.21 14.51
CA ASP A 379 14.15 -11.92 13.43
C ASP A 379 12.62 -11.79 13.58
N GLY A 380 11.97 -11.12 12.62
CA GLY A 380 10.53 -10.90 12.63
C GLY A 380 9.70 -12.17 12.47
N TYR A 381 10.29 -13.25 11.96
CA TYR A 381 9.64 -14.57 11.85
C TYR A 381 9.78 -15.45 13.11
N ASP A 382 10.65 -15.06 14.04
CA ASP A 382 10.84 -15.78 15.31
C ASP A 382 9.97 -15.17 16.41
N ILE A 383 9.01 -15.96 16.90
CA ILE A 383 8.09 -15.56 17.99
C ILE A 383 8.82 -15.19 19.28
N ALA A 384 10.03 -15.72 19.51
CA ALA A 384 10.84 -15.38 20.68
C ALA A 384 11.29 -13.91 20.70
N ASN A 385 11.19 -13.21 19.55
CA ASN A 385 11.52 -11.79 19.45
C ASN A 385 10.33 -10.86 19.70
N ASP A 386 9.11 -11.37 19.92
CA ASP A 386 7.92 -10.52 20.12
C ASP A 386 8.01 -9.62 21.34
N GLU A 387 8.49 -10.16 22.46
CA GLU A 387 8.68 -9.36 23.68
C GLU A 387 9.70 -8.23 23.44
N LYS A 388 10.76 -8.51 22.67
CA LYS A 388 11.77 -7.51 22.33
C LYS A 388 11.20 -6.46 21.37
N ALA A 389 10.47 -6.87 20.34
CA ALA A 389 9.81 -5.96 19.42
C ALA A 389 8.79 -5.07 20.14
N GLY A 390 8.04 -5.62 21.10
CA GLY A 390 7.13 -4.86 21.95
C GLY A 390 7.85 -3.81 22.80
N LYS A 391 8.99 -4.16 23.42
CA LYS A 391 9.82 -3.18 24.16
C LYS A 391 10.37 -2.07 23.27
N ILE A 392 10.73 -2.38 22.02
CA ILE A 392 11.15 -1.36 21.05
C ILE A 392 9.96 -0.46 20.68
N ALA A 393 8.78 -1.04 20.43
CA ALA A 393 7.57 -0.29 20.13
C ALA A 393 7.18 0.67 21.27
N GLU A 394 7.21 0.19 22.52
CA GLU A 394 6.97 1.01 23.71
C GLU A 394 7.99 2.15 23.85
N ARG A 395 9.27 1.88 23.54
CA ARG A 395 10.32 2.92 23.50
C ARG A 395 10.07 3.96 22.42
N ILE A 396 9.64 3.55 21.23
CA ILE A 396 9.31 4.46 20.13
C ILE A 396 8.14 5.36 20.53
N GLU A 397 7.07 4.77 21.09
CA GLU A 397 5.86 5.49 21.48
C GLU A 397 6.14 6.54 22.58
N ASN A 398 6.94 6.16 23.57
CA ASN A 398 7.27 7.01 24.72
C ASN A 398 8.51 7.91 24.48
N SER A 399 9.11 7.86 23.28
CA SER A 399 10.32 8.63 22.98
C SER A 399 10.07 10.14 23.03
N GLN A 400 11.00 10.87 23.65
CA GLN A 400 11.03 12.33 23.60
C GLN A 400 11.66 12.86 22.31
N ASN A 401 12.33 11.99 21.55
CA ASN A 401 12.90 12.30 20.26
C ASN A 401 11.79 12.24 19.20
N THR A 402 11.43 13.41 18.67
CA THR A 402 10.33 13.53 17.70
C THR A 402 10.64 12.88 16.35
N LEU A 403 11.91 12.72 15.97
CA LEU A 403 12.26 11.97 14.75
C LEU A 403 11.84 10.51 14.92
N ILE A 404 12.17 9.90 16.07
CA ILE A 404 11.77 8.53 16.39
C ILE A 404 10.26 8.41 16.41
N LYS A 405 9.58 9.28 17.16
CA LYS A 405 8.13 9.20 17.32
C LYS A 405 7.41 9.34 15.97
N THR A 406 7.86 10.22 15.08
CA THR A 406 7.18 10.50 13.80
C THR A 406 7.56 9.54 12.67
N MET A 407 8.83 9.14 12.58
CA MET A 407 9.36 8.45 11.40
C MET A 407 9.53 6.95 11.56
N MET A 408 9.41 6.41 12.78
CA MET A 408 9.56 4.98 13.01
C MET A 408 8.24 4.22 12.86
N ILE A 409 8.32 3.08 12.19
CA ILE A 409 7.23 2.10 12.18
C ILE A 409 7.17 1.37 13.53
N ASN A 410 5.99 0.85 13.89
CA ASN A 410 5.84 -0.06 15.02
C ASN A 410 6.32 -1.48 14.62
N PRO A 411 7.48 -1.96 15.12
CA PRO A 411 8.03 -3.25 14.70
C PRO A 411 7.20 -4.44 15.18
N GLN A 412 6.49 -4.32 16.31
CA GLN A 412 5.68 -5.41 16.88
C GLN A 412 4.50 -5.75 15.97
N SER A 413 3.71 -4.73 15.58
CA SER A 413 2.57 -4.92 14.69
C SER A 413 3.00 -5.42 13.31
N PHE A 414 4.10 -4.88 12.78
CA PHE A 414 4.66 -5.33 11.50
C PHE A 414 5.08 -6.81 11.53
N TYR A 415 5.83 -7.25 12.55
CA TYR A 415 6.30 -8.63 12.65
C TYR A 415 5.18 -9.64 12.90
N LYS A 416 4.20 -9.28 13.73
CA LYS A 416 2.98 -10.07 13.90
C LYS A 416 2.30 -10.33 12.54
N SER A 417 2.12 -9.28 11.74
CA SER A 417 1.49 -9.37 10.43
C SER A 417 2.25 -10.26 9.45
N LEU A 418 3.59 -10.16 9.43
CA LEU A 418 4.45 -11.02 8.60
C LEU A 418 4.28 -12.51 8.93
N ARG A 419 4.28 -12.85 10.22
CA ARG A 419 4.14 -14.25 10.67
C ARG A 419 2.77 -14.81 10.43
N GLU A 420 1.72 -14.08 10.80
CA GLU A 420 0.34 -14.50 10.59
C GLU A 420 0.05 -14.75 9.11
N ASN A 421 0.61 -13.91 8.24
CA ASN A 421 0.50 -14.10 6.81
C ASN A 421 1.23 -15.36 6.32
N GLN A 422 2.48 -15.59 6.76
CA GLN A 422 3.22 -16.80 6.41
C GLN A 422 2.51 -18.07 6.91
N GLN A 423 2.00 -18.04 8.14
CA GLN A 423 1.22 -19.14 8.72
C GLN A 423 -0.04 -19.44 7.90
N ARG A 424 -0.77 -18.39 7.49
CA ARG A 424 -1.96 -18.53 6.64
C ARG A 424 -1.66 -19.23 5.32
N ILE A 425 -0.52 -18.93 4.71
CA ILE A 425 -0.07 -19.57 3.46
C ILE A 425 0.34 -21.01 3.71
N ASP A 426 1.08 -21.28 4.79
CA ASP A 426 1.50 -22.63 5.16
C ASP A 426 0.29 -23.54 5.43
N ASP A 427 -0.76 -23.00 6.07
CA ASP A 427 -2.00 -23.74 6.32
C ASP A 427 -2.81 -23.95 5.04
N LEU A 428 -2.82 -22.99 4.11
CA LEU A 428 -3.37 -23.19 2.78
C LEU A 428 -2.65 -24.34 2.04
N VAL A 429 -1.31 -24.38 2.07
CA VAL A 429 -0.53 -25.46 1.44
C VAL A 429 -0.88 -26.82 2.05
N LYS A 430 -1.01 -26.92 3.38
CA LYS A 430 -1.44 -28.16 4.05
C LYS A 430 -2.85 -28.58 3.61
N LYS A 431 -3.79 -27.63 3.53
CA LYS A 431 -5.17 -27.92 3.09
C LYS A 431 -5.23 -28.36 1.63
N LEU A 432 -4.42 -27.79 0.75
CA LEU A 432 -4.33 -28.17 -0.66
C LEU A 432 -3.68 -29.55 -0.90
N ALA A 433 -2.90 -30.04 0.06
CA ALA A 433 -2.27 -31.37 0.00
C ALA A 433 -3.23 -32.52 0.39
N GLN A 434 -4.39 -32.20 0.98
CA GLN A 434 -5.44 -33.15 1.38
C GLN A 434 -6.50 -33.28 0.28
#